data_AF-A0A351F643-F1
#
_entry.id   AF-A0A351F643-F1
#
_cell.length_a   1.000
_cell.length_b   1.000
_cell.length_c   1.000
_cell.angle_alpha   90.00
_cell.angle_beta   90.00
_cell.angle_gamma   90.00
#
_symmetry.space_group_name_H-M   'P 1'
#
loop_
_entity.id
_entity.type
_entity.pdbx_description
1 polymer ?
#
loop_
_entity_poly.entity_id
_entity_poly.type
_entity_poly.pdbx_seq_one_letter_code
_entity_poly.pdbx_strand_id
1 'polypeptide(L)'
;MEREKKSVPDIISYIDGESDIDDIVRRFSRTGVDMVMNFGSKKDSASYIRSLRLQELLDYADKHYDYIVLDSSPIIVGTDVQLISDIVDCSLIVIRHDFVRLADINTAIDDIKDGSANYLGYVLNDYREFNMRVTGDNVYGYGNYENYEYGKAVTNSKVEERK
;
A
#
# COMPACT_ATOMS: atom_id res chain seq x y z
N MET A 1 7.24 -34.55 -20.93
CA MET A 1 8.06 -33.96 -19.86
C MET A 1 7.66 -32.50 -19.74
N GLU A 2 6.75 -32.23 -18.82
CA GLU A 2 6.44 -30.85 -18.41
C GLU A 2 7.68 -30.28 -17.73
N ARG A 3 8.18 -29.14 -18.22
CA ARG A 3 9.22 -28.41 -17.50
C ARG A 3 8.55 -27.82 -16.26
N GLU A 4 8.97 -28.22 -15.07
CA GLU A 4 8.68 -27.48 -13.84
C GLU A 4 9.09 -26.02 -14.08
N LYS A 5 8.11 -25.11 -14.11
CA LYS A 5 8.40 -23.69 -14.02
C LYS A 5 8.96 -23.47 -12.62
N LYS A 6 10.27 -23.22 -12.50
CA LYS A 6 10.82 -22.65 -11.26
C LYS A 6 10.00 -21.40 -10.93
N SER A 7 9.37 -21.39 -9.76
CA SER A 7 8.67 -20.21 -9.28
C SER A 7 9.68 -19.07 -9.09
N VAL A 8 9.22 -17.84 -9.29
CA VAL A 8 10.02 -16.66 -8.98
C VAL A 8 10.05 -16.57 -7.44
N PRO A 9 11.24 -16.49 -6.80
CA PRO A 9 11.33 -16.35 -5.35
C PRO A 9 10.58 -15.12 -4.85
N ASP A 10 9.89 -15.28 -3.73
CA ASP A 10 9.01 -14.30 -3.12
C ASP A 10 9.02 -14.43 -1.59
N ILE A 11 8.25 -13.59 -0.89
CA ILE A 11 8.21 -13.63 0.58
C ILE A 11 7.75 -14.99 1.14
N ILE A 12 6.91 -15.72 0.39
CA ILE A 12 6.45 -17.04 0.81
C ILE A 12 7.60 -18.04 0.73
N SER A 13 8.33 -18.10 -0.39
CA SER A 13 9.46 -19.02 -0.53
C SER A 13 10.54 -18.74 0.51
N TYR A 14 10.75 -17.47 0.88
CA TYR A 14 11.69 -17.11 1.94
C TYR A 14 11.23 -17.58 3.32
N ILE A 15 9.97 -17.32 3.70
CA ILE A 15 9.42 -17.78 4.97
C ILE A 15 9.41 -19.31 5.06
N ASP A 16 9.15 -20.00 3.94
CA ASP A 16 9.21 -21.46 3.82
C ASP A 16 10.65 -22.02 3.84
N GLY A 17 11.68 -21.16 3.77
CA GLY A 17 13.09 -21.54 3.80
C GLY A 17 13.64 -22.04 2.46
N GLU A 18 12.95 -21.76 1.36
CA GLU A 18 13.30 -22.17 0.00
C GLU A 18 14.17 -21.13 -0.73
N SER A 19 14.30 -19.92 -0.19
CA SER A 19 15.11 -18.83 -0.74
C SER A 19 15.71 -17.96 0.36
N ASP A 20 16.75 -17.18 0.03
CA ASP A 20 17.39 -16.23 0.94
C ASP A 20 16.86 -14.80 0.74
N ILE A 21 17.21 -13.87 1.64
CA ILE A 21 16.79 -12.45 1.57
C ILE A 21 17.20 -11.82 0.22
N ASP A 22 18.42 -12.09 -0.23
CA ASP A 22 18.97 -11.55 -1.48
C ASP A 22 18.21 -12.02 -2.73
N ASP A 23 17.47 -13.14 -2.64
CA ASP A 23 16.67 -13.66 -3.76
C ASP A 23 15.32 -12.95 -3.91
N ILE A 24 14.81 -12.38 -2.82
CA ILE A 24 13.45 -11.82 -2.73
C ILE A 24 13.43 -10.29 -2.74
N VAL A 25 14.51 -9.64 -2.29
CA VAL A 25 14.66 -8.18 -2.33
C VAL A 25 15.02 -7.75 -3.74
N ARG A 26 14.11 -7.00 -4.39
CA ARG A 26 14.26 -6.61 -5.80
C ARG A 26 14.24 -5.10 -5.97
N ARG A 27 15.29 -4.57 -6.58
CA ARG A 27 15.38 -3.16 -6.94
C ARG A 27 14.44 -2.81 -8.09
N PHE A 28 13.48 -1.94 -7.84
CA PHE A 28 12.68 -1.30 -8.87
C PHE A 28 13.41 -0.05 -9.40
N SER A 29 14.26 -0.25 -10.39
CA SER A 29 15.21 0.76 -10.91
C SER A 29 14.57 2.09 -11.32
N ARG A 30 13.31 2.07 -11.76
CA ARG A 30 12.60 3.28 -12.20
C ARG A 30 12.28 4.24 -11.04
N THR A 31 12.01 3.73 -9.85
CA THR A 31 11.68 4.56 -8.68
C THR A 31 12.81 4.61 -7.67
N GLY A 32 13.76 3.68 -7.76
CA GLY A 32 14.79 3.54 -6.74
C GLY A 32 14.24 3.04 -5.40
N VAL A 33 13.21 2.19 -5.44
CA VAL A 33 12.65 1.50 -4.27
C VAL A 33 12.98 0.02 -4.39
N ASP A 34 13.34 -0.61 -3.27
CA ASP A 34 13.46 -2.06 -3.18
C ASP A 34 12.13 -2.66 -2.73
N MET A 35 11.75 -3.76 -3.36
CA MET A 35 10.45 -4.40 -3.15
C MET A 35 10.65 -5.87 -2.83
N VAL A 36 9.92 -6.34 -1.82
CA VAL A 36 9.67 -7.75 -1.58
C VAL A 36 8.25 -8.04 -2.05
N MET A 37 8.11 -8.97 -2.98
CA MET A 37 6.83 -9.29 -3.59
C MET A 37 6.23 -10.54 -2.94
N ASN A 38 4.90 -10.65 -3.04
CA ASN A 38 4.16 -11.88 -2.78
C ASN A 38 3.46 -12.29 -4.08
N PHE A 39 3.76 -13.48 -4.61
CA PHE A 39 3.14 -14.01 -5.83
C PHE A 39 2.18 -15.17 -5.56
N GLY A 40 2.06 -15.60 -4.30
CA GLY A 40 1.22 -16.71 -3.89
C GLY A 40 0.12 -16.32 -2.90
N SER A 41 -0.70 -17.29 -2.56
CA SER A 41 -1.68 -17.18 -1.48
C SER A 41 -1.50 -18.35 -0.53
N LYS A 42 -1.43 -18.09 0.77
CA LYS A 42 -1.47 -19.11 1.81
C LYS A 42 -2.79 -18.99 2.57
N LYS A 43 -3.37 -20.13 2.94
CA LYS A 43 -4.64 -20.18 3.68
C LYS A 43 -4.52 -19.64 5.11
N ASP A 44 -3.32 -19.67 5.66
CA ASP A 44 -3.02 -19.26 7.03
C ASP A 44 -1.96 -18.15 7.01
N SER A 45 -2.40 -16.92 6.74
CA SER A 45 -1.55 -15.72 6.76
C SER A 45 -0.99 -15.42 8.15
N ALA A 46 -1.75 -15.73 9.20
CA ALA A 46 -1.36 -15.46 10.58
C ALA A 46 -0.06 -16.17 10.99
N SER A 47 0.16 -17.42 10.57
CA SER A 47 1.42 -18.13 10.86
C SER A 47 2.62 -17.54 10.13
N TYR A 48 2.44 -17.00 8.93
CA TYR A 48 3.51 -16.32 8.19
C TYR A 48 3.85 -14.98 8.84
N ILE A 49 2.85 -14.22 9.28
CA ILE A 49 3.04 -12.95 10.00
C ILE A 49 3.79 -13.17 11.32
N ARG A 50 3.52 -14.27 12.03
CA ARG A 50 4.19 -14.64 13.28
C ARG A 50 5.50 -15.40 13.09
N SER A 51 5.92 -15.64 11.85
CA SER A 51 7.10 -16.46 11.59
C SER A 51 8.38 -15.74 12.04
N LEU A 52 9.34 -16.51 12.57
CA LEU A 52 10.68 -15.99 12.88
C LEU A 52 11.36 -15.43 11.63
N ARG A 53 11.13 -16.04 10.47
CA ARG A 53 11.69 -15.58 9.19
C ARG A 53 11.19 -14.20 8.82
N LEU A 54 9.90 -13.91 8.99
CA LEU A 54 9.41 -12.55 8.75
C LEU A 54 10.06 -11.54 9.70
N GLN A 55 10.26 -11.89 10.97
CA GLN A 55 10.99 -11.05 11.91
C GLN A 55 12.44 -10.80 11.45
N GLU A 56 13.15 -11.84 11.00
CA GLU A 56 14.50 -11.70 10.44
C GLU A 56 14.54 -10.76 9.22
N LEU A 57 13.52 -10.81 8.35
CA LEU A 57 13.40 -9.92 7.21
C LEU A 57 13.15 -8.46 7.64
N LEU A 58 12.29 -8.25 8.64
CA LEU A 58 12.02 -6.90 9.17
C LEU A 58 13.26 -6.34 9.87
N ASP A 59 13.98 -7.14 10.66
CA ASP A 59 15.24 -6.74 11.30
C ASP A 59 16.34 -6.41 10.29
N TYR A 60 16.36 -7.12 9.16
CA TYR A 60 17.21 -6.77 8.03
C TYR A 60 16.76 -5.43 7.43
N ALA A 61 15.47 -5.27 7.14
CA ALA A 61 14.96 -4.07 6.52
C ALA A 61 15.22 -2.82 7.38
N ASP A 62 15.04 -2.91 8.70
CA ASP A 62 15.28 -1.83 9.67
C ASP A 62 16.74 -1.31 9.64
N LYS A 63 17.70 -2.21 9.39
CA LYS A 63 19.12 -1.84 9.29
C LYS A 63 19.52 -1.24 7.94
N HIS A 64 18.72 -1.48 6.90
CA HIS A 64 19.09 -1.21 5.52
C HIS A 64 18.24 -0.12 4.84
N TYR A 65 17.08 0.24 5.41
CA TYR A 65 16.17 1.22 4.84
C TYR A 65 15.74 2.26 5.88
N ASP A 66 15.60 3.51 5.45
CA ASP A 66 15.08 4.59 6.31
C ASP A 66 13.56 4.47 6.56
N TYR A 67 12.85 3.86 5.61
CA TYR A 67 11.40 3.68 5.65
C TYR A 67 11.01 2.31 5.09
N ILE A 68 10.14 1.62 5.81
CA ILE A 68 9.57 0.33 5.41
C ILE A 68 8.07 0.51 5.29
N VAL A 69 7.52 0.20 4.12
CA VAL A 69 6.07 0.23 3.89
C VAL A 69 5.58 -1.19 3.74
N LEU A 70 4.71 -1.61 4.66
CA LEU A 70 4.02 -2.90 4.57
C LEU A 70 2.63 -2.67 3.97
N ASP A 71 2.39 -3.28 2.80
CA ASP A 71 1.07 -3.32 2.19
C ASP A 71 0.28 -4.51 2.73
N SER A 72 -0.96 -4.27 3.17
CA SER A 72 -1.81 -5.28 3.80
C SER A 72 -3.11 -5.45 3.04
N SER A 73 -3.75 -6.61 3.23
CA SER A 73 -5.11 -6.83 2.74
C SER A 73 -6.12 -5.84 3.36
N PRO A 74 -7.30 -5.62 2.74
CA PRO A 74 -8.30 -4.71 3.28
C PRO A 74 -8.78 -5.14 4.68
N ILE A 75 -8.71 -4.22 5.64
CA ILE A 75 -9.09 -4.44 7.04
C ILE A 75 -10.50 -5.01 7.22
N ILE A 76 -11.48 -4.53 6.46
CA ILE A 76 -12.89 -4.97 6.59
C ILE A 76 -13.06 -6.48 6.29
N VAL A 77 -12.14 -7.07 5.53
CA VAL A 77 -12.22 -8.47 5.08
C VAL A 77 -11.19 -9.36 5.81
N GLY A 78 -10.23 -8.78 6.52
CA GLY A 78 -9.07 -9.48 7.08
C GLY A 78 -8.98 -9.41 8.60
N THR A 79 -8.68 -10.55 9.23
CA THR A 79 -8.47 -10.66 10.69
C THR A 79 -7.05 -10.33 11.16
N ASP A 80 -6.14 -10.02 10.23
CA ASP A 80 -4.70 -9.96 10.54
C ASP A 80 -4.22 -8.58 10.99
N VAL A 81 -5.14 -7.62 11.15
CA VAL A 81 -4.82 -6.21 11.45
C VAL A 81 -4.06 -6.09 12.76
N GLN A 82 -4.48 -6.81 13.80
CA GLN A 82 -3.80 -6.80 15.09
C GLN A 82 -2.39 -7.38 14.98
N LEU A 83 -2.23 -8.47 14.22
CA LEU A 83 -0.92 -9.10 14.02
C LEU A 83 0.05 -8.20 13.27
N ILE A 84 -0.44 -7.48 12.27
CA ILE A 84 0.35 -6.50 11.53
C ILE A 84 0.66 -5.30 12.42
N SER A 85 -0.28 -4.86 13.27
CA SER A 85 -0.06 -3.75 14.20
C SER A 85 1.10 -4.03 15.17
N ASP A 86 1.29 -5.29 15.56
CA ASP A 86 2.36 -5.71 16.48
C ASP A 86 3.77 -5.69 15.86
N ILE A 87 3.88 -5.54 14.54
CA ILE A 87 5.16 -5.56 13.81
C ILE A 87 5.45 -4.26 13.06
N VAL A 88 4.66 -3.20 13.28
CA VAL A 88 4.84 -1.88 12.67
C VAL A 88 4.78 -0.77 13.71
N ASP A 89 5.56 0.30 13.49
CA ASP A 89 5.53 1.46 14.39
C ASP A 89 4.24 2.27 14.25
N CYS A 90 3.73 2.37 13.01
CA CYS A 90 2.66 3.27 12.64
C CYS A 90 1.72 2.62 11.63
N SER A 91 0.44 2.97 11.69
CA SER A 91 -0.60 2.51 10.78
C SER A 91 -1.34 3.68 10.12
N LEU A 92 -1.76 3.47 8.88
CA LEU A 92 -2.54 4.42 8.09
C LEU A 92 -3.57 3.65 7.26
N ILE A 93 -4.81 4.14 7.21
CA ILE A 93 -5.87 3.51 6.41
C ILE A 93 -6.14 4.30 5.13
N VAL A 94 -6.25 3.60 4.00
CA VAL A 94 -6.65 4.21 2.73
C VAL A 94 -8.14 3.96 2.50
N ILE A 95 -8.91 5.05 2.40
CA ILE A 95 -10.37 5.01 2.25
C ILE A 95 -10.71 5.51 0.85
N ARG A 96 -11.38 4.69 0.06
CA ARG A 96 -11.89 5.11 -1.25
C ARG A 96 -13.17 5.94 -1.08
N HIS A 97 -13.21 7.12 -1.70
CA HIS A 97 -14.37 7.99 -1.68
C HIS A 97 -15.61 7.29 -2.25
N ASP A 98 -16.75 7.45 -1.56
CA ASP A 98 -18.07 6.93 -1.96
C ASP A 98 -18.12 5.42 -2.23
N PHE A 99 -17.30 4.63 -1.50
CA PHE A 99 -17.20 3.19 -1.70
C PHE A 99 -17.59 2.35 -0.48
N VAL A 100 -17.31 2.85 0.73
CA VAL A 100 -17.54 2.13 1.99
C VAL A 100 -18.43 2.98 2.90
N ARG A 101 -19.33 2.34 3.66
CA ARG A 101 -20.20 3.05 4.61
C ARG A 101 -19.36 3.60 5.76
N LEU A 102 -19.74 4.78 6.26
CA LEU A 102 -19.06 5.43 7.38
C LEU A 102 -19.01 4.55 8.65
N ALA A 103 -20.06 3.75 8.89
CA ALA A 103 -20.09 2.82 10.02
C ALA A 103 -18.97 1.77 9.92
N ASP A 104 -18.78 1.16 8.74
CA ASP A 104 -17.76 0.14 8.52
C ASP A 104 -16.34 0.76 8.60
N ILE A 105 -16.18 2.00 8.15
CA ILE A 105 -14.94 2.78 8.31
C ILE A 105 -14.63 3.01 9.79
N ASN A 106 -15.62 3.43 10.58
CA ASN A 106 -15.42 3.69 12.00
C ASN A 106 -15.04 2.41 12.76
N THR A 107 -15.71 1.29 12.48
CA THR A 107 -15.33 -0.02 13.04
C THR A 107 -13.89 -0.38 12.68
N ALA A 108 -13.48 -0.21 11.42
CA ALA A 108 -12.10 -0.47 11.02
C ALA A 108 -11.09 0.45 11.73
N ILE A 109 -11.43 1.72 11.96
CA ILE A 109 -10.57 2.65 12.72
C ILE A 109 -10.45 2.22 14.18
N ASP A 110 -11.54 1.79 14.79
CA ASP A 110 -11.53 1.30 16.17
C ASP A 110 -10.67 0.03 16.28
N ASP A 111 -10.81 -0.91 15.34
CA ASP A 111 -9.98 -2.13 15.28
C ASP A 111 -8.47 -1.83 15.14
N ILE A 112 -8.09 -0.81 14.36
CA ILE A 112 -6.69 -0.38 14.21
C ILE A 112 -6.18 0.24 15.50
N LYS A 113 -7.01 1.08 16.16
CA LYS A 113 -6.63 1.78 17.39
C LYS A 113 -6.51 0.86 18.60
N ASP A 114 -7.20 -0.28 18.58
CA ASP A 114 -7.04 -1.33 19.59
C ASP A 114 -5.72 -2.11 19.41
N GLY A 115 -5.04 -1.96 18.27
CA GLY A 115 -3.70 -2.49 18.02
C GLY A 115 -2.59 -1.70 18.72
N SER A 116 -1.36 -2.22 18.64
CA SER A 116 -0.19 -1.63 19.30
C SER A 116 0.49 -0.52 18.48
N ALA A 117 0.30 -0.52 17.16
CA ALA A 117 0.83 0.50 16.26
C ALA A 117 0.18 1.87 16.46
N ASN A 118 0.98 2.94 16.31
CA ASN A 118 0.46 4.31 16.36
C ASN A 118 -0.40 4.63 15.13
N TYR A 119 -1.70 4.88 15.33
CA TYR A 119 -2.60 5.23 14.23
C TYR A 119 -2.42 6.70 13.80
N LEU A 120 -1.85 6.89 12.60
CA LEU A 120 -1.57 8.22 12.05
C LEU A 120 -2.82 8.92 11.49
N GLY A 121 -3.82 8.15 11.05
CA GLY A 121 -5.02 8.67 10.41
C GLY A 121 -5.34 7.95 9.10
N TYR A 122 -6.04 8.66 8.21
CA TYR A 122 -6.52 8.10 6.96
C TYR A 122 -6.18 8.96 5.75
N VAL A 123 -6.11 8.31 4.59
CA VAL A 123 -6.01 8.97 3.27
C VAL A 123 -7.30 8.73 2.51
N LEU A 124 -7.98 9.81 2.12
CA LEU A 124 -9.10 9.73 1.19
C LEU A 124 -8.57 9.61 -0.23
N ASN A 125 -8.86 8.51 -0.90
CA ASN A 125 -8.40 8.18 -2.25
C ASN A 125 -9.56 8.11 -3.26
N ASP A 126 -9.26 8.24 -4.56
CA ASP A 126 -10.25 8.30 -5.66
C ASP A 126 -11.36 9.33 -5.37
N TYR A 127 -10.97 10.49 -4.81
CA TYR A 127 -11.91 11.58 -4.57
C TYR A 127 -12.48 12.05 -5.91
N ARG A 128 -13.80 12.15 -5.97
CA ARG A 128 -14.53 12.64 -7.14
C ARG A 128 -15.32 13.85 -6.71
N GLU A 129 -15.01 14.99 -7.31
CA GLU A 129 -15.84 16.16 -7.19
C GLU A 129 -17.24 15.83 -7.68
N PHE A 130 -18.23 16.03 -6.80
CA PHE A 130 -19.62 15.91 -7.18
C PHE A 130 -20.04 17.20 -7.88
N ASN A 131 -19.68 17.32 -9.16
CA ASN A 131 -20.13 18.41 -10.01
C ASN A 131 -21.60 18.21 -10.38
N MET A 132 -22.52 18.56 -9.47
CA MET A 132 -23.90 18.80 -9.86
C MET A 132 -23.90 19.97 -10.84
N ARG A 133 -24.23 19.69 -12.12
CA ARG A 133 -24.62 20.75 -13.06
C ARG A 133 -25.92 21.36 -12.54
N VAL A 134 -25.78 22.50 -11.89
CA VAL A 134 -26.89 23.31 -11.38
C VAL A 134 -27.78 23.70 -12.57
N THR A 135 -29.04 23.28 -12.52
CA THR A 135 -30.13 23.92 -13.26
C THR A 135 -31.12 24.43 -12.20
N GLY A 136 -30.98 25.68 -11.77
CA GLY A 136 -31.92 26.35 -10.85
C GLY A 136 -31.34 26.86 -9.52
N ASP A 137 -31.99 27.91 -8.99
CA ASP A 137 -31.50 28.90 -8.02
C ASP A 137 -31.38 28.46 -6.55
N ASN A 138 -31.03 27.21 -6.22
CA ASN A 138 -30.81 26.83 -4.82
C ASN A 138 -29.58 25.94 -4.66
N VAL A 139 -28.51 26.51 -4.09
CA VAL A 139 -27.21 25.83 -3.89
C VAL A 139 -26.98 25.60 -2.40
N TYR A 140 -26.85 24.32 -2.02
CA TYR A 140 -26.12 23.89 -0.82
C TYR A 140 -24.95 23.03 -1.29
N GLY A 141 -23.75 23.61 -1.35
CA GLY A 141 -22.51 22.91 -1.71
C GLY A 141 -21.58 22.85 -0.51
N TYR A 142 -21.06 21.66 -0.18
CA TYR A 142 -20.03 21.47 0.84
C TYR A 142 -18.70 21.07 0.19
N GLY A 143 -17.63 21.79 0.55
CA GLY A 143 -16.24 21.38 0.37
C GLY A 143 -15.57 21.82 -0.95
N ASN A 144 -15.19 23.10 -1.05
CA ASN A 144 -14.22 23.55 -2.04
C ASN A 144 -12.80 23.23 -1.54
N TYR A 145 -12.11 22.28 -2.17
CA TYR A 145 -10.64 22.21 -2.11
C TYR A 145 -10.10 22.76 -3.43
N GLU A 146 -9.31 23.84 -3.34
CA GLU A 146 -8.62 24.40 -4.49
C GLU A 146 -7.60 23.38 -5.00
N ASN A 147 -7.82 22.89 -6.23
CA ASN A 147 -6.92 21.98 -6.92
C ASN A 147 -5.55 22.66 -7.12
N TYR A 148 -4.53 22.22 -6.37
CA TYR A 148 -3.14 22.53 -6.69
C TYR A 148 -2.70 21.70 -7.89
N GLU A 149 -2.64 22.37 -9.04
CA GLU A 149 -2.20 21.83 -10.32
C GLU A 149 -0.70 21.49 -10.27
N TYR A 150 -0.35 20.20 -10.31
CA TYR A 150 1.05 19.75 -10.44
C TYR A 150 1.29 19.14 -11.82
N GLY A 151 2.20 19.75 -12.59
CA GLY A 151 2.82 19.11 -13.76
C GLY A 151 2.64 19.85 -15.09
N LYS A 152 3.44 20.88 -15.34
CA LYS A 152 3.73 21.32 -16.71
C LYS A 152 4.46 20.19 -17.43
N ALA A 153 3.84 19.63 -18.46
CA ALA A 153 4.54 18.78 -19.41
C ALA A 153 5.61 19.62 -20.13
N VAL A 154 6.88 19.33 -19.87
CA VAL A 154 7.99 19.85 -20.68
C VAL A 154 8.07 19.00 -21.94
N THR A 155 7.45 19.47 -23.02
CA THR A 155 7.72 18.95 -24.37
C THR A 155 8.90 19.72 -24.95
N ASN A 156 10.09 19.11 -24.88
CA ASN A 156 11.27 19.58 -25.60
C ASN A 156 11.56 18.66 -26.79
N SER A 157 11.32 19.16 -28.01
CA SER A 157 11.84 18.66 -29.29
C SER A 157 11.36 19.63 -30.38
N LYS A 158 12.15 20.28 -31.23
CA LYS A 158 13.56 20.23 -31.62
C LYS A 158 13.93 21.59 -32.23
N VAL A 159 15.22 21.94 -32.15
CA VAL A 159 15.90 22.96 -32.96
C VAL A 159 16.07 22.43 -34.39
N GLU A 160 15.84 23.27 -35.42
CA GLU A 160 16.75 23.43 -36.57
C GLU A 160 16.37 24.61 -37.48
N GLU A 161 17.41 25.33 -37.90
CA GLU A 161 17.44 26.58 -38.66
C GLU A 161 17.14 26.40 -40.17
N ARG A 162 16.66 27.49 -40.80
CA ARG A 162 16.90 27.97 -42.18
C ARG A 162 16.15 29.31 -42.31
N LYS A 163 16.72 30.44 -42.74
CA LYS A 163 17.82 30.75 -43.65
C LYS A 163 18.70 31.87 -43.10
#